data_AF-A0A8J7TBG0-F1
#
_entry.id   AF-A0A8J7TBG0-F1
#
_cell.length_a   1.000
_cell.length_b   1.000
_cell.length_c   1.000
_cell.angle_alpha   90.00
_cell.angle_beta   90.00
_cell.angle_gamma   90.00
#
_symmetry.space_group_name_H-M   'P 1'
#
loop_
_entity.id
_entity.type
_entity.pdbx_description
1 polymer ?
#
loop_
_entity_poly.entity_id
_entity_poly.type
_entity_poly.pdbx_seq_one_letter_code
_entity_poly.pdbx_strand_id
1 'polypeptide(L)' 'MPCLRWVALLCVLLQSVSAQAEDYRAAKSIYEFTAKDIDGGEVSLDQYRGYVCIITNVASK' A
#
# COMPACT_ATOMS: atom_id res chain seq x y z
N MET A 1 19.64 -15.22 -32.84
CA MET A 1 18.26 -14.74 -32.61
C MET A 1 18.28 -13.49 -31.72
N PRO A 2 18.60 -12.30 -32.28
CA PRO A 2 18.78 -11.06 -31.50
C PRO A 2 17.48 -10.46 -30.93
N CYS A 3 16.31 -10.97 -31.34
CA CYS A 3 15.01 -10.43 -30.92
C CYS A 3 14.64 -10.71 -29.45
N LEU A 4 15.22 -11.76 -28.83
CA LEU A 4 14.85 -12.15 -27.46
C LEU A 4 15.48 -11.24 -26.38
N ARG A 5 16.56 -10.53 -26.73
CA ARG A 5 17.30 -9.68 -25.79
C ARG A 5 16.60 -8.35 -25.48
N TRP A 6 15.75 -7.87 -26.39
CA TRP A 6 14.99 -6.63 -26.20
C TRP A 6 13.68 -6.84 -25.42
N VAL A 7 13.04 -8.01 -25.57
CA VAL A 7 11.82 -8.36 -24.80
C VAL A 7 12.14 -8.54 -23.31
N ALA A 8 13.29 -9.15 -22.99
CA ALA A 8 13.73 -9.30 -21.61
C ALA A 8 14.00 -7.94 -20.93
N LEU A 9 14.56 -6.97 -21.66
CA LEU A 9 14.85 -5.63 -21.12
C LEU A 9 13.56 -4.85 -20.80
N LEU A 10 12.51 -5.01 -21.63
CA LEU A 10 11.20 -4.40 -21.40
C LEU A 10 10.49 -4.97 -20.16
N CYS A 11 10.58 -6.29 -19.93
CA CYS A 11 10.03 -6.92 -18.74
C CYS A 11 10.70 -6.43 -17.44
N VAL A 12 12.02 -6.23 -17.45
CA VAL A 12 12.75 -5.75 -16.26
C VAL A 12 12.38 -4.31 -15.90
N LEU A 13 12.06 -3.47 -16.89
CA LEU A 13 11.62 -2.08 -16.65
C LEU A 13 10.19 -2.00 -16.06
N LEU A 14 9.34 -3.00 -16.27
CA LEU A 14 7.96 -3.06 -15.75
C LEU A 14 7.86 -3.58 -14.31
N GLN A 15 8.89 -4.21 -13.76
CA GLN A 15 8.84 -4.86 -12.44
C GLN A 15 9.06 -3.91 -11.25
N SER A 16 9.39 -2.64 -11.49
CA SER A 16 9.72 -1.68 -10.44
C SER A 16 8.52 -1.01 -9.75
N VAL A 17 7.29 -1.26 -10.21
CA VAL A 17 6.06 -0.80 -9.52
C VAL A 17 5.49 -1.93 -8.67
N SER A 18 6.35 -2.58 -7.90
CA SER A 18 5.91 -3.47 -6.84
C SER A 18 5.82 -2.62 -5.58
N ALA A 19 4.60 -2.34 -5.12
CA ALA A 19 4.33 -1.56 -3.91
C ALA A 19 5.32 -1.97 -2.81
N GLN A 20 6.20 -1.05 -2.42
CA GLN A 20 7.11 -1.26 -1.31
C GLN A 20 6.27 -1.70 -0.11
N ALA A 21 6.53 -2.89 0.40
CA ALA A 21 5.97 -3.33 1.66
C ALA A 21 6.54 -2.38 2.72
N GLU A 22 5.81 -1.30 2.99
CA GLU A 22 6.08 -0.34 4.05
C GLU A 22 6.30 -1.16 5.33
N ASP A 23 7.50 -1.06 5.93
CA ASP A 23 7.77 -1.71 7.20
C ASP A 23 6.92 -1.01 8.25
N TYR A 24 5.78 -1.61 8.59
CA TYR A 24 4.83 -1.07 9.58
C TYR A 24 5.49 -0.77 10.93
N ARG A 25 6.67 -1.34 11.21
CA ARG A 25 7.46 -1.07 12.42
C ARG A 25 8.18 0.27 12.37
N ALA A 26 8.43 0.81 11.18
CA ALA A 26 9.10 2.10 10.99
C ALA A 26 8.12 3.29 11.03
N ALA A 27 6.81 3.04 10.88
CA ALA A 27 5.78 4.06 10.92
C ALA A 27 5.73 4.74 12.29
N LYS A 28 5.68 6.08 12.29
CA LYS A 28 5.66 6.87 13.54
C LYS A 28 4.25 7.21 14.00
N SER A 29 3.28 7.10 13.10
CA SER A 29 1.89 7.45 13.36
C SER A 29 0.94 6.57 12.57
N ILE A 30 -0.31 6.48 13.05
CA ILE A 30 -1.39 5.81 12.32
C ILE A 30 -1.74 6.51 11.00
N TYR A 31 -1.40 7.79 10.85
CA TYR A 31 -1.71 8.60 9.67
C TYR A 31 -0.85 8.26 8.45
N GLU A 32 0.21 7.46 8.63
CA GLU A 32 1.09 6.99 7.55
C GLU A 32 0.52 5.75 6.84
N PHE A 33 -0.58 5.19 7.34
CA PHE A 33 -1.20 4.00 6.76
C PHE A 33 -2.38 4.33 5.86
N THR A 34 -2.57 3.47 4.86
CA THR A 34 -3.82 3.33 4.11
C THR A 34 -4.59 2.12 4.60
N ALA A 35 -5.92 2.18 4.49
CA ALA A 35 -6.81 1.08 4.81
C ALA A 35 -7.82 0.88 3.69
N LYS A 36 -8.28 -0.36 3.52
CA LYS A 36 -9.38 -0.66 2.62
C LYS A 36 -10.71 -0.40 3.34
N ASP A 37 -11.55 0.43 2.74
CA ASP A 37 -12.89 0.68 3.27
C ASP A 37 -13.87 -0.47 2.93
N ILE A 38 -15.12 -0.33 3.38
CA ILE A 38 -16.19 -1.31 3.16
C ILE A 38 -16.65 -1.39 1.70
N ASP A 39 -16.42 -0.35 0.91
CA ASP A 39 -16.76 -0.28 -0.51
C ASP A 39 -15.61 -0.82 -1.38
N GLY A 40 -14.48 -1.14 -0.75
CA GLY A 40 -13.28 -1.68 -1.37
C GLY A 40 -12.30 -0.65 -1.89
N GLY A 41 -12.52 0.63 -1.59
CA GLY A 41 -11.60 1.73 -1.87
C GLY A 41 -10.41 1.75 -0.92
N GLU A 42 -9.26 2.23 -1.41
CA GLU A 42 -8.11 2.51 -0.57
C GLU A 42 -8.21 3.95 -0.02
N VAL A 43 -8.21 4.08 1.30
CA VAL A 43 -8.42 5.34 2.01
C VAL A 43 -7.21 5.61 2.91
N SER A 44 -6.68 6.83 2.87
CA SER A 44 -5.61 7.25 3.76
C SER A 44 -6.16 7.60 5.14
N LEU A 45 -5.51 7.11 6.20
CA LEU A 45 -5.89 7.45 7.57
C LEU A 45 -5.51 8.90 7.95
N ASP A 46 -4.67 9.57 7.15
CA ASP A 46 -4.27 10.97 7.37
C ASP A 46 -5.47 11.93 7.43
N GLN A 47 -6.58 11.59 6.79
CA GLN A 47 -7.82 12.36 6.81
C GLN A 47 -8.39 12.59 8.21
N TYR A 48 -8.00 11.78 9.20
CA TYR A 48 -8.47 11.88 10.58
C TYR A 48 -7.56 12.74 11.48
N ARG A 49 -6.56 13.42 10.94
CA ARG A 49 -5.74 14.36 11.71
C ARG A 49 -6.60 15.43 12.38
N GLY A 50 -6.26 15.72 13.63
CA GLY A 50 -6.98 16.72 14.44
C GLY A 50 -8.24 16.19 15.13
N TYR A 51 -8.61 14.93 14.90
CA TYR A 51 -9.71 14.25 15.58
C TYR A 51 -9.20 13.20 16.57
N VAL A 52 -10.01 12.93 17.60
CA VAL A 52 -9.77 11.79 18.50
C VAL A 52 -10.26 10.53 17.81
N CYS A 53 -9.34 9.59 17.55
CA CYS A 53 -9.64 8.32 16.87
C CYS A 53 -9.69 7.15 17.86
N ILE A 54 -10.66 6.25 17.68
CA ILE A 54 -10.74 4.97 18.40
C ILE A 54 -10.53 3.84 17.40
N ILE A 55 -9.49 3.05 17.62
CA ILE A 55 -9.20 1.85 16.83
C ILE A 55 -9.64 0.65 17.67
N THR A 56 -10.49 -0.21 17.09
CA THR A 56 -10.97 -1.42 17.75
C THR A 56 -10.77 -2.63 16.86
N ASN A 57 -10.40 -3.75 17.46
CA ASN A 57 -10.41 -5.04 16.79
C ASN A 57 -11.78 -5.68 17.03
N VAL A 58 -12.59 -5.76 15.97
CA VAL A 58 -13.89 -6.44 16.03
C VAL A 58 -13.77 -7.80 15.36
N ALA A 59 -14.06 -8.87 16.11
CA ALA A 59 -14.26 -10.18 15.54
C ALA A 59 -15.67 -10.27 14.95
N SER A 60 -15.79 -10.26 13.63
CA SER A 60 -17.04 -10.52 12.91
C SER A 60 -17.19 -12.03 12.62
N LYS A 61 -18.45 -12.49 12.51
CA LYS A 61 -18.77 -13.88 12.12
C LYS A 61 -18.49 -14.15 10.65
#